data_AF-A0A6M1SZ94-F1
#
_entry.id   AF-A0A6M1SZ94-F1
#
_cell.length_a   1.000
_cell.length_b   1.000
_cell.length_c   1.000
_cell.angle_alpha   90.00
_cell.angle_beta   90.00
_cell.angle_gamma   90.00
#
_symmetry.space_group_name_H-M   'P 1'
#
loop_
_entity.id
_entity.type
_entity.pdbx_description
1 polymer ?
#
loop_
_entity_poly.entity_id
_entity_poly.type
_entity_poly.pdbx_seq_one_letter_code
_entity_poly.pdbx_strand_id
1 'polypeptide(L)'
;MLKKLKYLFSTDNEPGKEEVNISGVIEQIKKKELAEDIPLGQRIHTLNYSDLDLFLDRDITENYRVAVYRGRERIYSFSIYADQGDYESLKEGYEKIIQFLNGESKVNQLPDNDKIKGFFYGY
;
A
#
# COMPACT_ATOMS: atom_id res chain seq x y z
N MET A 1 -14.50 -43.66 30.45
CA MET A 1 -15.45 -42.55 30.22
C MET A 1 -14.71 -41.40 29.57
N LEU A 2 -15.10 -41.04 28.35
CA LEU A 2 -14.53 -39.93 27.58
C LEU A 2 -14.95 -38.58 28.16
N LYS A 3 -13.99 -37.68 28.41
CA LYS A 3 -14.25 -36.23 28.38
C LYS A 3 -13.70 -35.66 27.08
N LYS A 4 -14.60 -35.46 26.12
CA LYS A 4 -14.38 -34.68 24.90
C LYS A 4 -14.09 -33.23 25.28
N LEU A 5 -12.85 -32.77 25.13
CA LEU A 5 -12.61 -31.35 24.86
C LEU A 5 -12.96 -31.12 23.38
N LYS A 6 -14.16 -30.59 23.13
CA LYS A 6 -14.44 -29.90 21.88
C LYS A 6 -13.65 -28.59 21.91
N TYR A 7 -12.44 -28.62 21.36
CA TYR A 7 -11.86 -27.40 20.82
C TYR A 7 -12.75 -26.99 19.65
N LEU A 8 -13.60 -25.98 19.91
CA LEU A 8 -14.19 -25.15 18.88
C LEU A 8 -13.03 -24.48 18.15
N PHE A 9 -12.57 -25.08 17.06
CA PHE A 9 -11.91 -24.32 16.02
C PHE A 9 -12.97 -23.36 15.47
N SER A 10 -12.92 -22.13 15.96
CA SER A 10 -13.50 -21.00 15.25
C SER A 10 -12.95 -21.03 13.83
N THR A 11 -13.78 -21.44 12.89
CA THR A 11 -13.71 -20.95 11.52
C THR A 11 -13.86 -19.43 11.57
N ASP A 12 -13.16 -18.73 10.68
CA ASP A 12 -13.22 -17.27 10.45
C ASP A 12 -12.19 -16.41 11.22
N ASN A 13 -10.91 -16.76 11.11
CA ASN A 13 -9.84 -15.75 11.07
C ASN A 13 -9.25 -15.75 9.65
N GLU A 14 -9.97 -15.16 8.70
CA GLU A 14 -9.28 -14.46 7.61
C GLU A 14 -8.38 -13.41 8.28
N PRO A 15 -7.10 -13.26 7.89
CA PRO A 15 -6.24 -12.21 8.46
C PRO A 15 -6.96 -10.88 8.26
N GLY A 16 -7.37 -10.27 9.38
CA GLY A 16 -8.34 -9.20 9.40
C GLY A 16 -7.92 -8.03 8.52
N LYS A 17 -8.85 -7.57 7.67
CA LYS A 17 -8.68 -6.33 6.89
C LYS A 17 -8.31 -5.21 7.85
N GLU A 18 -7.08 -4.71 7.77
CA GLU A 18 -6.68 -3.53 8.52
C GLU A 18 -7.28 -2.30 7.84
N GLU A 19 -8.10 -1.56 8.56
CA GLU A 19 -8.68 -0.31 8.06
C GLU A 19 -7.62 0.80 8.14
N VAL A 20 -7.00 1.13 7.01
CA VAL A 20 -6.04 2.24 6.92
C VAL A 20 -6.80 3.55 6.77
N ASN A 21 -6.50 4.53 7.64
CA ASN A 21 -6.96 5.91 7.43
C ASN A 21 -6.16 6.59 6.31
N ILE A 22 -6.53 6.28 5.06
CA ILE A 22 -5.85 6.79 3.86
C ILE A 22 -5.92 8.32 3.82
N SER A 23 -7.06 8.92 4.14
CA SER A 23 -7.18 10.39 4.20
C SER A 23 -6.16 11.02 5.15
N GLY A 24 -5.90 10.38 6.31
CA GLY A 24 -4.86 10.82 7.24
C GLY A 24 -3.44 10.68 6.68
N VAL A 25 -3.16 9.62 5.93
CA VAL A 25 -1.87 9.42 5.24
C VAL A 25 -1.64 10.51 4.20
N ILE A 26 -2.63 10.81 3.37
CA ILE A 26 -2.56 11.85 2.34
C ILE A 26 -2.31 13.24 2.96
N GLU A 27 -2.99 13.56 4.07
CA GLU A 27 -2.76 14.82 4.78
C GLU A 27 -1.33 14.93 5.36
N GLN A 28 -0.72 13.83 5.79
CA GLN A 28 0.68 13.83 6.23
C GLN A 28 1.64 14.05 5.07
N ILE A 29 1.40 13.39 3.93
CA ILE A 29 2.18 13.55 2.70
C ILE A 29 2.14 15.00 2.24
N LYS A 30 0.93 15.56 2.11
CA LYS A 30 0.68 16.94 1.73
C LYS A 30 1.40 17.93 2.64
N LYS A 31 1.30 17.76 3.97
CA LYS A 31 2.00 18.63 4.92
C LYS A 31 3.51 18.59 4.73
N LYS A 32 4.07 17.42 4.47
CA LYS A 32 5.51 17.25 4.26
C LYS A 32 5.95 17.92 2.96
N GLU A 33 5.27 17.64 1.85
CA GLU A 33 5.58 18.24 0.54
C GLU A 33 5.38 19.77 0.49
N LEU A 34 4.53 20.33 1.36
CA LEU A 34 4.38 21.79 1.50
C LEU A 34 5.44 22.42 2.40
N ALA A 35 6.05 21.64 3.30
CA ALA A 35 7.04 22.14 4.26
C ALA A 35 8.48 22.05 3.73
N GLU A 36 8.76 21.09 2.85
CA GLU A 36 10.09 20.83 2.31
C GLU A 36 10.05 20.51 0.82
N ASP A 37 11.07 20.94 0.10
CA ASP A 37 11.34 20.45 -1.25
C ASP A 37 11.98 19.06 -1.15
N ILE A 38 11.27 18.03 -1.62
CA ILE A 38 11.69 16.63 -1.53
C ILE A 38 12.20 16.16 -2.90
N PRO A 39 13.50 15.92 -3.05
CA PRO A 39 14.08 15.39 -4.29
C PRO A 39 13.42 14.09 -4.77
N LEU A 40 13.43 13.88 -6.09
CA LEU A 40 13.02 12.61 -6.70
C LEU A 40 13.85 11.46 -6.13
N GLY A 41 13.20 10.33 -5.86
CA GLY A 41 13.76 9.13 -5.24
C GLY A 41 13.95 9.23 -3.72
N GLN A 42 13.72 10.40 -3.11
CA GLN A 42 13.74 10.54 -1.66
C GLN A 42 12.39 10.18 -1.04
N ARG A 43 12.44 9.48 0.08
CA ARG A 43 11.25 9.00 0.78
C ARG A 43 10.42 10.15 1.34
N ILE A 44 9.15 10.18 0.95
CA ILE A 44 8.14 11.10 1.43
C ILE A 44 7.45 10.52 2.65
N HIS A 45 6.96 9.28 2.57
CA HIS A 45 6.19 8.67 3.66
C HIS A 45 6.48 7.18 3.84
N THR A 46 6.26 6.69 5.05
CA THR A 46 6.26 5.27 5.40
C THR A 46 4.96 4.94 6.10
N LEU A 47 4.24 3.95 5.57
CA LEU A 47 3.08 3.35 6.19
C LEU A 47 3.42 1.90 6.54
N ASN A 48 3.25 1.54 7.82
CA ASN A 48 3.32 0.15 8.25
C ASN A 48 1.90 -0.43 8.14
N TYR A 49 1.76 -1.55 7.44
CA TYR A 49 0.47 -2.18 7.12
C TYR A 49 0.59 -3.70 7.34
N SER A 50 -0.01 -4.21 8.41
CA SER A 50 0.20 -5.60 8.84
C SER A 50 1.68 -5.99 8.94
N ASP A 51 2.15 -6.95 8.13
CA ASP A 51 3.55 -7.41 8.04
C ASP A 51 4.33 -6.72 6.89
N LEU A 52 3.75 -5.67 6.30
CA LEU A 52 4.28 -4.96 5.14
C LEU A 52 4.69 -3.52 5.48
N ASP A 53 5.78 -3.08 4.87
CA ASP A 53 6.20 -1.68 4.89
C ASP A 53 5.97 -1.05 3.51
N LEU A 54 5.16 0.01 3.46
CA LEU A 54 4.87 0.77 2.25
C LEU A 54 5.68 2.07 2.27
N PHE A 55 6.60 2.22 1.32
CA PHE A 55 7.41 3.43 1.17
C PHE A 55 6.94 4.22 -0.03
N LEU A 56 6.57 5.48 0.20
CA LEU A 56 6.22 6.43 -0.84
C LEU A 56 7.41 7.33 -1.16
N ASP A 57 7.73 7.43 -2.44
CA ASP A 57 8.61 8.45 -3.02
C ASP A 57 8.05 8.95 -4.36
N ARG A 58 8.76 9.86 -5.03
CA ARG A 58 8.51 10.22 -6.44
C ARG A 58 9.61 9.65 -7.32
N ASP A 59 9.26 9.10 -8.47
CA ASP A 59 10.25 8.56 -9.40
C ASP A 59 10.82 9.61 -10.37
N ILE A 60 11.71 9.21 -11.27
CA ILE A 60 12.34 10.11 -12.25
C ILE A 60 11.35 10.68 -13.28
N THR A 61 10.15 10.11 -13.36
CA THR A 61 9.05 10.59 -14.21
C THR A 61 8.07 11.46 -13.41
N GLU A 62 8.45 11.87 -12.20
CA GLU A 62 7.70 12.72 -11.27
C GLU A 62 6.42 12.09 -10.70
N ASN A 63 6.11 10.85 -11.10
CA ASN A 63 5.01 10.07 -10.58
C ASN A 63 5.30 9.58 -9.16
N TYR A 64 4.26 9.44 -8.36
CA TYR A 64 4.37 8.79 -7.07
C TYR A 64 4.64 7.29 -7.23
N ARG A 65 5.53 6.76 -6.40
CA ARG A 65 5.85 5.35 -6.35
C ARG A 65 5.70 4.82 -4.93
N VAL A 66 4.93 3.75 -4.81
CA VAL A 66 4.75 2.99 -3.56
C VAL A 66 5.50 1.67 -3.69
N ALA A 67 6.59 1.53 -2.96
CA ALA A 67 7.31 0.26 -2.84
C ALA A 67 6.83 -0.50 -1.60
N VAL A 68 6.50 -1.78 -1.79
CA VAL A 68 6.00 -2.64 -0.70
C VAL A 68 7.04 -3.67 -0.34
N TYR A 69 7.38 -3.72 0.95
CA TYR A 69 8.38 -4.62 1.51
C TYR A 69 7.75 -5.57 2.51
N ARG A 70 8.31 -6.78 2.62
CA ARG A 70 8.14 -7.69 3.75
C ARG A 70 9.51 -7.92 4.36
N GLY A 71 9.76 -7.28 5.50
CA GLY A 71 11.10 -7.22 6.07
C GLY A 71 12.09 -6.52 5.13
N ARG A 72 13.06 -7.25 4.58
CA ARG A 72 14.10 -6.69 3.67
C ARG A 72 13.81 -6.90 2.19
N GLU A 73 12.78 -7.67 1.87
CA GLU A 73 12.46 -8.04 0.49
C GLU A 73 11.38 -7.10 -0.05
N ARG A 74 11.63 -6.53 -1.23
CA ARG A 74 10.61 -5.78 -1.98
C ARG A 74 9.76 -6.78 -2.75
N ILE A 75 8.48 -6.82 -2.47
CA ILE A 75 7.54 -7.77 -3.12
C ILE A 75 6.78 -7.10 -4.26
N TYR A 76 6.38 -5.84 -4.05
CA TYR A 76 5.64 -5.07 -5.04
C TYR A 76 6.21 -3.67 -5.23
N SER A 77 5.90 -3.09 -6.38
CA SER A 77 5.93 -1.65 -6.59
C SER A 77 4.70 -1.21 -7.33
N PHE A 78 4.24 -0.01 -7.02
CA PHE A 78 3.16 0.64 -7.76
C PHE A 78 3.62 2.02 -8.18
N SER A 79 3.41 2.37 -9.44
CA SER A 79 3.52 3.74 -9.94
C SER A 79 2.11 4.30 -10.03
N ILE A 80 1.85 5.41 -9.34
CA ILE A 80 0.59 6.15 -9.39
C ILE A 80 0.85 7.36 -10.28
N TYR A 81 0.10 7.45 -11.38
CA TYR A 81 0.24 8.52 -12.36
C TYR A 81 -0.42 9.80 -11.85
N ALA A 82 0.35 10.56 -11.05
CA ALA A 82 -0.10 11.79 -10.41
C ALA A 82 1.12 12.67 -10.11
N ASP A 83 1.00 13.95 -10.43
CA ASP A 83 2.02 14.96 -10.14
C ASP A 83 1.95 15.40 -8.67
N GLN A 84 3.02 16.04 -8.19
CA GLN A 84 3.01 16.66 -6.87
C GLN A 84 1.87 17.68 -6.76
N GLY A 85 1.07 17.54 -5.70
CA GLY A 85 -0.11 18.37 -5.47
C GLY A 85 -1.42 17.75 -5.94
N ASP A 86 -1.39 16.71 -6.79
CA ASP A 86 -2.58 15.91 -7.13
C ASP A 86 -2.85 14.83 -6.08
N TYR A 87 -3.27 15.30 -4.90
CA TYR A 87 -3.53 14.45 -3.74
C TYR A 87 -4.76 13.56 -3.90
N GLU A 88 -5.71 13.93 -4.75
CA GLU A 88 -6.90 13.11 -5.02
C GLU A 88 -6.51 11.88 -5.85
N SER A 89 -5.73 12.04 -6.93
CA SER A 89 -5.22 10.90 -7.69
C SER A 89 -4.29 10.02 -6.84
N LEU A 90 -3.45 10.63 -5.99
CA LEU A 90 -2.64 9.88 -5.04
C LEU A 90 -3.49 9.05 -4.06
N LYS A 91 -4.57 9.64 -3.53
CA LYS A 91 -5.52 8.98 -2.64
C LYS A 91 -6.18 7.78 -3.32
N GLU A 92 -6.73 7.96 -4.51
CA GLU A 92 -7.34 6.87 -5.29
C GLU A 92 -6.33 5.74 -5.58
N GLY A 93 -5.08 6.10 -5.89
CA GLY A 93 -3.99 5.14 -6.09
C GLY A 93 -3.70 4.34 -4.82
N TYR A 94 -3.61 5.00 -3.67
CA TYR A 94 -3.41 4.34 -2.38
C TYR A 94 -4.57 3.41 -2.02
N GLU A 95 -5.82 3.82 -2.24
CA GLU A 95 -7.01 3.01 -2.02
C GLU A 95 -6.94 1.71 -2.83
N LYS A 96 -6.60 1.80 -4.12
CA LYS A 96 -6.42 0.62 -4.98
C LYS A 96 -5.29 -0.31 -4.50
N ILE A 97 -4.19 0.26 -4.00
CA ILE A 97 -3.09 -0.54 -3.44
C ILE A 97 -3.55 -1.28 -2.19
N ILE A 98 -4.22 -0.61 -1.26
CA ILE A 98 -4.71 -1.26 -0.03
C ILE A 98 -5.77 -2.32 -0.35
N GLN A 99 -6.69 -2.06 -1.28
CA GLN A 99 -7.65 -3.06 -1.76
C GLN A 99 -6.97 -4.29 -2.38
N PHE A 100 -5.89 -4.08 -3.17
CA PHE A 100 -5.08 -5.16 -3.70
C PHE A 100 -4.39 -5.97 -2.60
N LEU A 101 -3.77 -5.31 -1.62
CA LEU A 101 -3.09 -5.96 -0.50
C LEU A 101 -4.08 -6.73 0.41
N ASN A 102 -5.33 -6.28 0.50
CA ASN A 102 -6.42 -6.98 1.19
C ASN A 102 -7.02 -8.16 0.40
N GLY A 103 -6.54 -8.43 -0.81
CA GLY A 103 -7.08 -9.51 -1.65
C GLY A 103 -8.49 -9.25 -2.18
N GLU A 104 -8.97 -7.99 -2.13
CA GLU A 104 -10.28 -7.62 -2.68
C GLU A 104 -10.26 -7.55 -4.21
N SER A 105 -9.07 -7.31 -4.77
CA SER A 105 -8.80 -7.48 -6.20
C SER A 105 -8.65 -8.96 -6.51
N LYS A 106 -9.13 -9.44 -7.68
CA LYS A 106 -8.89 -10.81 -8.14
C LYS A 106 -7.39 -11.10 -8.01
N VAL A 107 -7.03 -12.01 -7.12
CA VAL A 107 -5.68 -12.33 -6.59
C VAL A 107 -4.58 -12.53 -7.65
N ASN A 108 -4.94 -12.59 -8.93
CA ASN A 108 -4.03 -12.92 -10.02
C ASN A 108 -3.60 -11.74 -10.90
N GLN A 109 -4.05 -10.50 -10.64
CA GLN A 109 -3.65 -9.34 -11.45
C GLN A 109 -3.27 -8.13 -10.60
N LEU A 110 -2.07 -7.63 -10.85
CA LEU A 110 -1.63 -6.33 -10.35
C LEU A 110 -2.51 -5.23 -10.95
N PRO A 111 -2.76 -4.12 -10.24
CA PRO A 111 -3.42 -2.95 -10.82
C PRO A 111 -2.66 -2.48 -12.07
N ASP A 112 -3.33 -2.46 -13.21
CA ASP A 112 -2.78 -1.93 -14.47
C ASP A 112 -3.87 -1.15 -15.19
N ASN A 113 -3.83 0.17 -15.05
CA ASN A 113 -4.73 1.10 -15.70
C ASN A 113 -4.03 2.46 -15.87
N ASP A 114 -4.75 3.38 -16.49
CA ASP A 114 -4.38 4.77 -16.76
C ASP A 114 -4.00 5.59 -15.52
N LYS A 115 -4.32 5.13 -14.31
CA LYS A 115 -3.98 5.81 -13.04
C LYS A 115 -2.92 5.10 -12.21
N ILE A 116 -2.77 3.79 -12.36
CA ILE A 116 -1.84 3.01 -11.54
C ILE A 116 -1.31 1.80 -12.29
N LYS A 117 -0.02 1.56 -12.13
CA LYS A 117 0.66 0.38 -12.66
C LYS A 117 1.42 -0.34 -11.56
N GLY A 118 1.10 -1.62 -11.35
CA GLY A 118 1.73 -2.50 -10.39
C GLY A 118 2.80 -3.39 -11.04
N PHE A 119 3.80 -3.72 -10.24
CA PHE A 119 4.94 -4.55 -10.60
C PHE A 119 5.19 -5.56 -9.48
N PHE A 120 5.41 -6.83 -9.82
CA PHE A 120 5.79 -7.88 -8.88
C PHE A 120 7.29 -8.14 -8.94
N TYR A 121 7.92 -8.27 -7.77
CA TYR A 121 9.36 -8.47 -7.60
C TYR A 121 9.69 -9.73 -6.79
N GLY A 122 8.69 -10.47 -6.33
CA GLY A 122 8.91 -11.69 -5.55
C GLY A 122 9.55 -12.80 -6.39
N TYR A 123 10.46 -13.54 -5.77
CA TYR A 123 11.07 -14.76 -6.29
C TYR A 123 10.44 -16.01 -5.68
#